data_AF-A0A7S3GQW9-F1
#
_entry.id   AF-A0A7S3GQW9-F1
#
_cell.length_a   1.000
_cell.length_b   1.000
_cell.length_c   1.000
_cell.angle_alpha   90.00
_cell.angle_beta   90.00
_cell.angle_gamma   90.00
#
_symmetry.space_group_name_H-M   'P 1'
#
loop_
_entity.id
_entity.type
_entity.pdbx_description
1 polymer ?
#
loop_
_entity_poly.entity_id
_entity_poly.type
_entity_poly.pdbx_seq_one_letter_code
_entity_poly.pdbx_strand_id
1 'polypeptide(L)'
;SASFLDAFDFTAIEEMDPSLAEGHRVVYDREVPFELRVQDADIGPQEVGTLEAIRCKILALGDEQCPRHCRIELTSENDLFFHYTHSVDEHGFRDMQEQQKLMIDFPDYVSVVIKMLNSCIK
;
A
#
# COMPACT_ATOMS: atom_id res chain seq x y z
N SER A 1 18.57 16.58 29.00
CA SER A 1 18.60 17.55 27.90
C SER A 1 17.86 16.95 26.71
N ALA A 2 16.54 17.15 26.65
CA ALA A 2 15.69 16.62 25.59
C ALA A 2 14.62 17.68 25.32
N SER A 3 14.88 18.59 24.37
CA SER A 3 13.88 19.61 23.98
C SER A 3 14.25 20.37 22.69
N PHE A 4 15.07 19.80 21.80
CA PHE A 4 15.44 20.46 20.53
C PHE A 4 14.75 19.85 19.30
N LEU A 5 14.19 18.64 19.41
CA LEU A 5 13.50 17.97 18.30
C LEU A 5 11.97 18.18 18.31
N ASP A 6 11.37 18.48 19.47
CA ASP A 6 9.93 18.76 19.59
C ASP A 6 9.48 20.10 18.97
N ALA A 7 10.42 20.93 18.55
CA ALA A 7 10.15 22.27 18.00
C ALA A 7 10.09 22.31 16.47
N PHE A 8 10.34 21.19 15.78
CA PHE A 8 10.19 21.12 14.34
C PHE A 8 8.80 20.58 14.00
N ASP A 9 7.99 21.46 13.43
CA ASP A 9 6.71 21.13 12.83
C ASP A 9 6.96 20.37 11.51
N PHE A 10 6.99 19.03 11.59
CA PHE A 10 7.21 18.15 10.45
C PHE A 10 6.00 18.09 9.50
N THR A 11 4.86 18.65 9.89
CA THR A 11 3.63 18.66 9.07
C THR A 11 3.88 19.35 7.73
N ALA A 12 4.69 20.42 7.71
CA ALA A 12 5.06 21.12 6.48
C ALA A 12 5.93 20.27 5.53
N ILE A 13 6.68 19.28 6.05
CA ILE A 13 7.49 18.37 5.23
C ILE A 13 6.61 17.20 4.73
N GLU A 14 5.67 16.73 5.56
CA GLU A 14 4.67 15.74 5.15
C GLU A 14 3.74 16.28 4.05
N GLU A 15 3.32 17.55 4.12
CA GLU A 15 2.54 18.22 3.06
C GLU A 15 3.29 18.35 1.72
N MET A 16 4.62 18.21 1.72
CA MET A 16 5.43 18.19 0.50
C MET A 16 5.52 16.79 -0.13
N ASP A 17 4.96 15.75 0.50
CA ASP A 17 4.88 14.42 -0.08
C ASP A 17 3.87 14.44 -1.24
N PRO A 18 4.29 14.27 -2.52
CA PRO A 18 3.38 14.20 -3.64
C PRO A 18 2.39 13.04 -3.51
N SER A 19 2.69 12.02 -2.70
CA SER A 19 1.74 10.95 -2.40
C SER A 19 0.57 11.41 -1.53
N LEU A 20 0.72 12.49 -0.75
CA LEU A 20 -0.34 13.09 0.08
C LEU A 20 -1.05 14.26 -0.63
N ALA A 21 -0.61 14.61 -1.84
CA ALA A 21 -1.30 15.59 -2.68
C ALA A 21 -2.76 15.18 -2.87
N GLU A 22 -3.67 16.17 -2.89
CA GLU A 22 -5.12 16.00 -3.06
C GLU A 22 -5.90 15.50 -1.84
N GLY A 23 -5.26 15.32 -0.68
CA GLY A 23 -5.93 15.10 0.61
C GLY A 23 -6.03 13.63 1.04
N HIS A 24 -5.21 12.75 0.47
CA HIS A 24 -5.08 11.37 0.96
C HIS A 24 -4.45 11.35 2.35
N ARG A 25 -4.91 10.42 3.19
CA ARG A 25 -4.27 10.10 4.48
C ARG A 25 -3.65 8.72 4.45
N VAL A 26 -2.48 8.57 5.06
CA VAL A 26 -1.87 7.26 5.27
C VAL A 26 -2.68 6.52 6.34
N VAL A 27 -3.22 5.36 5.98
CA VAL A 27 -4.01 4.49 6.87
C VAL A 27 -3.28 3.18 7.20
N TYR A 28 -2.18 2.91 6.51
CA TYR A 28 -1.29 1.77 6.77
C TYR A 28 0.11 2.09 6.23
N ASP A 29 1.15 1.78 6.99
CA ASP A 29 2.55 1.87 6.55
C ASP A 29 3.39 0.89 7.36
N ARG A 30 3.67 -0.29 6.81
CA ARG A 30 4.45 -1.34 7.46
C ARG A 30 5.24 -2.15 6.45
N GLU A 31 6.36 -2.71 6.91
CA GLU A 31 7.04 -3.79 6.20
C GLU A 31 6.27 -5.10 6.36
N VAL A 32 6.09 -5.79 5.24
CA VAL A 32 5.38 -7.06 5.16
C VAL A 32 6.28 -8.04 4.40
N PRO A 33 6.39 -9.30 4.83
CA PRO A 33 7.19 -10.29 4.12
C PRO A 33 6.46 -10.73 2.84
N PHE A 34 7.10 -10.54 1.68
CA PHE A 34 6.63 -10.98 0.37
C PHE A 34 7.60 -11.98 -0.24
N GLU A 35 7.07 -13.07 -0.79
CA GLU A 35 7.86 -13.95 -1.67
C GLU A 35 7.83 -13.38 -3.08
N LEU A 36 8.94 -12.79 -3.52
CA LEU A 36 9.10 -12.24 -4.85
C LEU A 36 9.56 -13.32 -5.84
N ARG A 37 8.92 -13.36 -7.00
CA ARG A 37 9.28 -14.27 -8.11
C ARG A 37 9.35 -13.47 -9.40
N VAL A 38 10.53 -13.42 -10.00
CA VAL A 38 10.70 -12.79 -11.32
C VAL A 38 10.29 -13.81 -12.37
N GLN A 39 9.25 -13.49 -13.15
CA GLN A 39 8.97 -14.24 -14.38
C GLN A 39 9.75 -13.59 -15.51
N ASP A 40 10.92 -14.14 -15.80
CA ASP A 40 11.61 -13.82 -17.05
C ASP A 40 11.21 -14.88 -18.09
N ALA A 41 10.55 -14.45 -19.17
CA ALA A 41 10.02 -15.36 -20.19
C ALA A 41 11.11 -16.16 -20.92
N ASP A 42 12.37 -15.69 -20.84
CA ASP A 42 13.52 -16.26 -21.53
C ASP A 42 14.44 -17.10 -20.62
N ILE A 43 14.20 -17.18 -19.30
CA ILE A 43 15.11 -17.83 -18.35
C ILE A 43 14.47 -19.08 -17.71
N GLY A 44 14.68 -20.24 -18.35
CA GLY A 44 14.74 -21.56 -17.69
C GLY A 44 13.59 -21.94 -16.72
N PRO A 45 13.77 -23.02 -15.92
CA PRO A 45 12.79 -23.39 -14.91
C PRO A 45 12.70 -22.33 -13.81
N GLN A 46 11.46 -21.97 -13.47
CA GLN A 46 11.04 -20.96 -12.50
C GLN A 46 11.99 -20.81 -11.29
N GLU A 47 12.54 -19.62 -11.10
CA GLU A 47 13.38 -19.31 -9.94
C GLU A 47 12.61 -19.52 -8.62
N VAL A 48 13.30 -20.07 -7.62
CA VAL A 48 12.79 -20.15 -6.24
C VAL A 48 12.67 -18.71 -5.72
N GLY A 49 11.49 -18.32 -5.26
CA GLY A 49 11.23 -16.94 -4.84
C GLY A 49 12.08 -16.50 -3.65
N THR A 50 12.40 -15.21 -3.59
CA THR A 50 13.11 -14.58 -2.47
C THR A 50 12.09 -13.99 -1.50
N LEU A 51 12.26 -14.26 -0.20
CA LEU A 51 11.43 -13.62 0.83
C LEU A 51 12.06 -12.28 1.20
N GLU A 52 11.37 -11.19 0.91
CA GLU A 52 11.84 -9.82 1.15
C GLU A 52 10.85 -9.03 2.00
N ALA A 53 11.36 -8.15 2.86
CA ALA A 53 10.56 -7.18 3.59
C ALA A 53 10.22 -6.03 2.64
N ILE A 54 8.95 -5.95 2.23
CA ILE A 54 8.46 -4.93 1.31
C ILE A 54 7.61 -3.94 2.10
N ARG A 55 7.93 -2.65 1.99
CA ARG A 55 7.16 -1.59 2.61
C ARG A 55 5.85 -1.43 1.86
N CYS A 56 4.76 -1.69 2.57
CA CYS A 56 3.39 -1.55 2.11
C CYS A 56 2.78 -0.28 2.72
N LYS A 57 2.50 0.72 1.89
CA LYS A 57 1.80 1.94 2.28
C LYS A 57 0.40 1.96 1.68
N ILE A 58 -0.63 2.20 2.48
CA ILE A 58 -2.00 2.38 2.00
C ILE A 58 -2.45 3.80 2.33
N LEU A 59 -2.93 4.49 1.30
CA LEU A 59 -3.46 5.84 1.37
C LEU A 59 -4.94 5.83 1.03
N ALA A 60 -5.76 6.51 1.83
CA ALA A 60 -7.20 6.61 1.62
C ALA A 60 -7.60 8.08 1.46
N LEU A 61 -8.52 8.34 0.52
CA LEU A 61 -9.14 9.64 0.29
C LEU A 61 -10.64 9.55 0.64
N GLY A 62 -11.16 10.53 1.36
CA GLY A 62 -12.54 10.57 1.82
C GLY A 62 -12.74 9.99 3.23
N ASP A 63 -14.01 9.80 3.61
CA ASP A 63 -14.37 9.31 4.94
C ASP A 63 -14.29 7.78 4.99
N GLU A 64 -14.07 7.18 6.16
CA GLU A 64 -13.96 5.71 6.27
C GLU A 64 -15.23 4.99 5.80
N GLN A 65 -16.40 5.56 6.05
CA GLN A 65 -17.68 5.01 5.61
C GLN A 65 -18.03 5.39 4.16
N CYS A 66 -17.33 6.36 3.57
CA CYS A 66 -17.56 6.84 2.22
C CYS A 66 -16.21 7.17 1.54
N PRO A 67 -15.36 6.16 1.32
CA PRO A 67 -14.07 6.37 0.67
C PRO A 67 -14.31 6.76 -0.78
N ARG A 68 -13.52 7.71 -1.25
CA ARG A 68 -13.52 8.14 -2.65
C ARG A 68 -12.45 7.42 -3.46
N HIS A 69 -11.32 7.12 -2.83
CA HIS A 69 -10.18 6.49 -3.48
C HIS A 69 -9.29 5.77 -2.46
N CYS A 70 -8.70 4.67 -2.87
CA CYS A 70 -7.66 3.94 -2.14
C CYS A 70 -6.43 3.79 -3.04
N ARG A 71 -5.24 3.99 -2.48
CA ARG A 71 -3.97 3.72 -3.14
C ARG A 71 -3.11 2.82 -2.27
N ILE A 72 -2.58 1.74 -2.84
CA ILE A 72 -1.63 0.83 -2.20
C ILE A 72 -0.31 0.97 -2.95
N GLU A 73 0.76 1.26 -2.22
CA GLU A 73 2.11 1.39 -2.73
C GLU A 73 2.98 0.30 -2.10
N LEU A 74 3.72 -0.42 -2.95
CA LEU A 74 4.74 -1.39 -2.54
C LEU A 74 6.10 -0.85 -2.95
N THR A 75 7.01 -0.75 -1.99
CA THR A 75 8.37 -0.24 -2.19
C THR A 75 9.40 -1.14 -1.52
N SER A 76 10.58 -1.27 -2.13
CA SER A 76 11.72 -1.97 -1.53
C SER A 76 12.73 -0.96 -0.99
N GLU A 77 13.38 -1.30 0.12
CA GLU A 77 14.55 -0.54 0.60
C GLU A 77 15.82 -0.86 -0.21
N ASN A 78 15.85 -2.03 -0.86
CA ASN A 78 17.03 -2.54 -1.57
C ASN A 78 17.04 -2.18 -3.06
N ASP A 79 15.87 -1.87 -3.62
CA ASP A 79 15.70 -1.53 -5.03
C ASP A 79 14.78 -0.31 -5.19
N LEU A 80 15.38 0.83 -5.57
CA LEU A 80 14.67 2.09 -5.79
C LEU A 80 13.69 2.03 -6.97
N PHE A 81 13.87 1.09 -7.90
CA PHE A 81 12.97 0.90 -9.04
C PHE A 81 11.83 -0.06 -8.72
N PHE A 82 11.89 -0.77 -7.60
CA PHE A 82 10.78 -1.57 -7.09
C PHE A 82 9.73 -0.62 -6.51
N HIS A 83 8.84 -0.13 -7.37
CA HIS A 83 7.71 0.71 -7.01
C HIS A 83 6.46 0.23 -7.75
N TYR A 84 5.56 -0.42 -7.02
CA TYR A 84 4.27 -0.86 -7.55
C TYR A 84 3.15 -0.08 -6.90
N THR A 85 2.21 0.38 -7.71
CA THR A 85 1.05 1.14 -7.25
C THR A 85 -0.22 0.46 -7.72
N HIS A 86 -1.14 0.21 -6.79
CA HIS A 86 -2.53 -0.11 -7.09
C HIS A 86 -3.40 1.06 -6.64
N SER A 87 -4.26 1.57 -7.52
CA SER A 87 -5.19 2.67 -7.22
C SER A 87 -6.58 2.27 -7.64
N VAL A 88 -7.57 2.52 -6.79
CA VAL A 88 -8.95 2.08 -7.02
C VAL A 88 -9.94 3.05 -6.37
N ASP A 89 -11.00 3.37 -7.12
CA ASP A 89 -12.18 4.08 -6.65
C ASP A 89 -13.39 3.14 -6.61
N GLU A 90 -14.58 3.66 -6.29
CA GLU A 90 -15.79 2.83 -6.20
C GLU A 90 -16.11 2.13 -7.52
N HIS A 91 -15.85 2.77 -8.66
CA HIS A 91 -16.14 2.17 -9.97
C HIS A 91 -15.18 1.02 -10.28
N GLY A 92 -13.87 1.25 -10.14
CA GLY A 92 -12.87 0.20 -10.33
C GLY A 92 -13.02 -0.96 -9.33
N PHE A 93 -13.50 -0.67 -8.13
CA PHE A 93 -13.79 -1.72 -7.15
C PHE A 93 -14.95 -2.62 -7.59
N ARG A 94 -15.98 -2.09 -8.24
CA ARG A 94 -17.08 -2.92 -8.79
C ARG A 94 -16.57 -3.89 -9.83
N ASP A 95 -15.68 -3.44 -10.72
CA ASP A 95 -15.05 -4.32 -11.69
C ASP A 95 -14.24 -5.44 -11.00
N MET A 96 -13.51 -5.09 -9.93
CA MET A 96 -12.79 -6.08 -9.11
C MET A 96 -13.73 -7.06 -8.40
N GLN A 97 -14.86 -6.59 -7.86
CA GLN A 97 -15.86 -7.44 -7.23
C GLN A 97 -16.40 -8.47 -8.21
N GLU A 98 -16.72 -8.07 -9.44
CA GLU A 98 -17.23 -8.97 -10.48
C GLU A 98 -16.16 -9.98 -10.93
N GLN A 99 -14.94 -9.50 -11.21
CA GLN A 99 -13.85 -10.34 -11.71
C GLN A 99 -13.36 -11.35 -10.66
N GLN A 100 -13.24 -10.92 -9.41
CA GLN A 100 -12.66 -11.71 -8.32
C GLN A 100 -13.70 -12.31 -7.37
N LYS A 101 -15.00 -12.07 -7.61
CA LYS A 101 -16.12 -12.53 -6.79
C LYS A 101 -16.00 -12.11 -5.32
N LEU A 102 -15.61 -10.85 -5.10
CA LEU A 102 -15.49 -10.30 -3.75
C LEU A 102 -16.88 -10.12 -3.14
N MET A 103 -17.03 -10.48 -1.88
CA MET A 103 -18.31 -10.45 -1.14
C MET A 103 -18.43 -9.23 -0.22
N ILE A 104 -17.47 -8.31 -0.27
CA ILE A 104 -17.39 -7.11 0.58
C ILE A 104 -17.73 -5.86 -0.24
N ASP A 105 -18.14 -4.79 0.42
CA ASP A 105 -18.36 -3.48 -0.21
C ASP A 105 -17.09 -2.63 -0.20
N PHE A 106 -17.06 -1.57 -1.03
CA PHE A 106 -15.89 -0.70 -1.15
C PHE A 106 -15.39 -0.09 0.18
N PRO A 107 -16.28 0.36 1.12
CA PRO A 107 -15.85 0.85 2.43
C PRO A 107 -15.04 -0.17 3.25
N ASP A 108 -15.30 -1.46 3.07
CA ASP A 108 -14.61 -2.51 3.81
C ASP A 108 -13.25 -2.88 3.20
N TYR A 109 -13.03 -2.54 1.92
CA TYR A 109 -11.89 -2.99 1.13
C TYR A 109 -10.54 -2.74 1.81
N VAL A 110 -10.27 -1.50 2.22
CA VAL A 110 -9.03 -1.11 2.91
C VAL A 110 -8.83 -1.92 4.19
N SER A 111 -9.88 -2.06 5.01
CA SER A 111 -9.78 -2.78 6.28
C SER A 111 -9.48 -4.27 6.08
N VAL A 112 -9.99 -4.87 5.01
CA VAL A 112 -9.75 -6.27 4.65
C VAL A 112 -8.32 -6.45 4.17
N VAL A 113 -7.82 -5.57 3.31
CA VAL A 113 -6.42 -5.62 2.85
C VAL A 113 -5.45 -5.46 4.03
N ILE A 114 -5.69 -4.51 4.93
CA ILE A 114 -4.87 -4.33 6.14
C ILE A 114 -4.85 -5.60 6.99
N LYS A 115 -6.00 -6.26 7.20
CA LYS A 115 -6.08 -7.52 7.94
C LYS A 115 -5.27 -8.62 7.25
N MET A 116 -5.34 -8.73 5.92
CA MET A 116 -4.55 -9.69 5.14
C MET A 116 -3.05 -9.43 5.28
N LEU A 117 -2.60 -8.19 5.07
CA LEU A 117 -1.20 -7.81 5.23
C LEU A 117 -0.68 -8.11 6.64
N ASN A 118 -1.42 -7.72 7.68
CA ASN A 118 -1.06 -8.01 9.07
C ASN A 118 -0.99 -9.50 9.38
N SER A 119 -1.79 -10.35 8.69
CA SER A 119 -1.72 -11.80 8.88
C SER A 119 -0.42 -12.44 8.37
N CYS A 120 0.30 -11.73 7.49
CA CYS A 120 1.59 -12.15 6.96
C CYS A 120 2.78 -11.77 7.87
N ILE A 121 2.64 -10.80 8.78
CA ILE A 121 3.73 -10.25 9.62
C ILE A 121 3.93 -11.07 10.91
N LYS A 122 3.99 -12.40 10.84
CA LYS A 122 4.22 -13.22 12.04
C LYS A 122 5.65 -13.16 12.53
#